data_AF-A0A0J0XGN3-F1
#
_entry.id   AF-A0A0J0XGN3-F1
#
_cell.length_a   1.000
_cell.length_b   1.000
_cell.length_c   1.000
_cell.angle_alpha   90.00
_cell.angle_beta   90.00
_cell.angle_gamma   90.00
#
_symmetry.space_group_name_H-M   'P 1'
#
loop_
_entity.id
_entity.type
_entity.pdbx_description
1 polymer ?
#
loop_
_entity_poly.entity_id
_entity_poly.type
_entity_poly.pdbx_seq_one_letter_code
_entity_poly.pdbx_strand_id
1 'polypeptide(L)'
;MLVHDIQPLAPKGHAGFDAKFERFADTWTKLQVFGVPGYDRLVLIDADTIFLRGMDELFEMQLPEDWIAAAPACTCNPFKFAHYPKDWIPANCSFSHQSTPTTLDNVPQPAPEAPRVAHLLNSGVVVLHPRPALMAELENHLRTSPTVANAQFPDQEVLADTFRGRWRVLPWWTNALKTLRAVHKPIWQDREVRLLHYILEKPWSKLPATPIPAFTPAALTPSGKPALPSALGEIVASAAPQESLTDYDTVHAWWWAAYGDVLHELKSDEPELWHEVDKWVAH
;
A
#
# COMPACT_ATOMS: atom_id res chain seq x y z
N MET A 1 -11.32 -11.06 15.59
CA MET A 1 -11.41 -10.10 14.46
C MET A 1 -12.60 -9.18 14.70
N LEU A 2 -12.43 -7.85 14.58
CA LEU A 2 -13.54 -6.89 14.57
C LEU A 2 -13.94 -6.63 13.13
N VAL A 3 -15.23 -6.75 12.81
CA VAL A 3 -15.77 -6.54 11.47
C VAL A 3 -16.73 -5.36 11.51
N HIS A 4 -16.58 -4.42 10.57
CA HIS A 4 -17.47 -3.27 10.39
C HIS A 4 -18.16 -3.37 9.04
N ASP A 5 -19.48 -3.38 9.05
CA ASP A 5 -20.26 -3.26 7.83
C ASP A 5 -20.18 -1.82 7.32
N ILE A 6 -19.71 -1.65 6.09
CA ILE A 6 -19.62 -0.36 5.41
C ILE A 6 -20.51 -0.35 4.17
N GLN A 7 -21.03 0.83 3.84
CA GLN A 7 -21.81 0.99 2.61
C GLN A 7 -20.88 1.23 1.42
N PRO A 8 -21.17 0.67 0.24
CA PRO A 8 -20.40 0.98 -0.96
C PRO A 8 -20.37 2.48 -1.23
N LEU A 9 -19.18 3.02 -1.47
CA LEU A 9 -19.01 4.42 -1.83
C LEU A 9 -18.86 4.53 -3.35
N ALA A 10 -19.57 5.44 -3.98
CA ALA A 10 -19.47 5.68 -5.42
C ALA A 10 -19.74 7.16 -5.74
N PRO A 11 -19.10 7.74 -6.78
CA PRO A 11 -19.33 9.11 -7.21
C PRO A 11 -20.68 9.25 -7.96
N LYS A 12 -21.79 8.89 -7.30
CA LYS A 12 -23.14 8.92 -7.88
C LYS A 12 -23.50 10.35 -8.31
N GLY A 13 -23.93 10.50 -9.55
CA GLY A 13 -24.38 11.80 -10.10
C GLY A 13 -23.28 12.70 -10.66
N HIS A 14 -22.04 12.21 -10.78
CA HIS A 14 -20.98 12.95 -11.46
C HIS A 14 -21.19 12.96 -12.98
N ALA A 15 -21.18 14.14 -13.60
CA ALA A 15 -21.54 14.33 -15.01
C ALA A 15 -20.53 13.73 -16.02
N GLY A 16 -19.38 13.22 -15.56
CA GLY A 16 -18.30 12.73 -16.42
C GLY A 16 -17.94 11.24 -16.24
N PHE A 17 -18.75 10.44 -15.56
CA PHE A 17 -18.37 9.06 -15.24
C PHE A 17 -18.50 8.10 -16.44
N ASP A 18 -17.38 7.52 -16.89
CA ASP A 18 -17.36 6.45 -17.92
C ASP A 18 -17.67 5.08 -17.26
N ALA A 19 -18.61 4.33 -17.83
CA ALA A 19 -19.00 2.99 -17.36
C ALA A 19 -17.83 1.98 -17.31
N LYS A 20 -16.73 2.22 -18.04
CA LYS A 20 -15.51 1.39 -18.00
C LYS A 20 -14.78 1.40 -16.64
N PHE A 21 -15.17 2.30 -15.73
CA PHE A 21 -14.60 2.40 -14.38
C PHE A 21 -15.32 1.55 -13.33
N GLU A 22 -16.26 0.68 -13.71
CA GLU A 22 -16.94 -0.27 -12.80
C GLU A 22 -15.95 -1.13 -12.00
N ARG A 23 -14.79 -1.46 -12.58
CA ARG A 23 -13.69 -2.18 -11.90
C ARG A 23 -13.07 -1.44 -10.70
N PHE A 24 -13.32 -0.14 -10.57
CA PHE A 24 -12.84 0.70 -9.47
C PHE A 24 -13.97 1.13 -8.53
N ALA A 25 -15.18 0.60 -8.70
CA ALA A 25 -16.33 0.94 -7.85
C ALA A 25 -15.99 0.71 -6.37
N ASP A 26 -15.31 -0.40 -6.06
CA ASP A 26 -14.94 -0.75 -4.69
C ASP A 26 -13.71 0.01 -4.18
N THR A 27 -12.91 0.61 -5.07
CA THR A 27 -11.72 1.36 -4.67
C THR A 27 -12.09 2.59 -3.84
N TRP A 28 -13.26 3.19 -4.08
CA TRP A 28 -13.78 4.29 -3.28
C TRP A 28 -14.30 3.84 -1.93
N THR A 29 -14.85 2.62 -1.84
CA THR A 29 -15.44 2.07 -0.61
C THR A 29 -14.42 2.04 0.54
N LYS A 30 -13.12 1.90 0.25
CA LYS A 30 -12.08 1.95 1.29
C LYS A 30 -11.99 3.30 2.01
N LEU A 31 -12.46 4.40 1.40
CA LEU A 31 -12.50 5.72 2.02
C LEU A 31 -13.52 5.82 3.17
N GLN A 32 -14.43 4.86 3.30
CA GLN A 32 -15.35 4.77 4.45
C GLN A 32 -14.61 4.72 5.79
N VAL A 33 -13.33 4.29 5.80
CA VAL A 33 -12.48 4.28 6.99
C VAL A 33 -12.40 5.65 7.70
N PHE A 34 -12.57 6.76 6.97
CA PHE A 34 -12.57 8.11 7.55
C PHE A 34 -13.80 8.38 8.41
N GLY A 35 -14.90 7.64 8.22
CA GLY A 35 -16.14 7.79 8.97
C GLY A 35 -16.32 6.78 10.10
N VAL A 36 -15.40 5.81 10.27
CA VAL A 36 -15.56 4.73 11.24
C VAL A 36 -15.42 5.27 12.67
N PRO A 37 -16.45 5.13 13.54
CA PRO A 37 -16.41 5.65 14.90
C PRO A 37 -15.58 4.74 15.83
N GLY A 38 -15.16 5.30 16.97
CA GLY A 38 -14.56 4.52 18.06
C GLY A 38 -13.06 4.28 17.97
N TYR A 39 -12.37 4.96 17.05
CA TYR A 39 -10.91 4.91 16.93
C TYR A 39 -10.34 6.32 16.92
N ASP A 40 -9.28 6.53 17.70
CA ASP A 40 -8.54 7.79 17.65
C ASP A 40 -7.66 7.87 16.41
N ARG A 41 -7.13 6.72 15.95
CA ARG A 41 -6.26 6.62 14.77
C ARG A 41 -6.47 5.28 14.07
N LEU A 42 -6.43 5.31 12.74
CA LEU A 42 -6.44 4.13 11.89
C LEU A 42 -5.25 4.15 10.93
N VAL A 43 -4.76 2.96 10.59
CA VAL A 43 -3.83 2.72 9.49
C VAL A 43 -4.54 1.84 8.48
N LEU A 44 -5.01 2.44 7.38
CA LEU A 44 -5.55 1.72 6.24
C LEU A 44 -4.41 1.02 5.51
N ILE A 45 -4.62 -0.25 5.13
CA ILE A 45 -3.64 -1.07 4.41
C ILE A 45 -4.37 -1.81 3.28
N ASP A 46 -3.85 -1.74 2.05
CA ASP A 46 -4.40 -2.52 0.94
C ASP A 46 -4.15 -4.03 1.13
N ALA A 47 -5.09 -4.86 0.67
CA ALA A 47 -5.06 -6.31 0.84
C ALA A 47 -3.94 -7.02 0.04
N ASP A 48 -3.34 -6.35 -0.93
CA ASP A 48 -2.26 -6.86 -1.77
C ASP A 48 -0.88 -6.52 -1.19
N THR A 49 -0.75 -6.66 0.13
CA THR A 49 0.46 -6.37 0.89
C THR A 49 0.86 -7.52 1.80
N ILE A 50 2.13 -7.56 2.22
CA ILE A 50 2.58 -8.42 3.33
C ILE A 50 3.44 -7.62 4.30
N PHE A 51 3.39 -7.99 5.57
CA PHE A 51 4.30 -7.46 6.58
C PHE A 51 5.62 -8.23 6.61
N LEU A 52 6.73 -7.50 6.58
CA LEU A 52 8.07 -7.98 6.89
C LEU A 52 8.57 -7.43 8.23
N ARG A 53 7.89 -6.44 8.82
CA ARG A 53 8.16 -5.91 10.16
C ARG A 53 6.98 -5.09 10.66
N GLY A 54 6.78 -5.04 11.98
CA GLY A 54 5.81 -4.15 12.61
C GLY A 54 6.08 -2.66 12.33
N MET A 55 5.00 -1.87 12.34
CA MET A 55 5.02 -0.42 12.10
C MET A 55 4.25 0.33 13.19
N ASP A 56 4.31 -0.16 14.42
CA ASP A 56 3.53 0.36 15.56
C ASP A 56 3.81 1.86 15.81
N GLU A 57 4.99 2.37 15.43
CA GLU A 57 5.30 3.81 15.56
C GLU A 57 4.42 4.73 14.69
N LEU A 58 3.70 4.19 13.69
CA LEU A 58 2.70 4.97 12.94
C LEU A 58 1.51 5.37 13.82
N PHE A 59 1.26 4.65 14.92
CA PHE A 59 0.25 5.03 15.89
C PHE A 59 0.72 6.14 16.84
N GLU A 60 2.03 6.28 17.05
CA GLU A 60 2.64 7.24 17.97
C GLU A 60 3.11 8.54 17.29
N MET A 61 3.24 8.54 15.96
CA MET A 61 3.74 9.70 15.23
C MET A 61 2.81 10.92 15.39
N GLN A 62 3.40 12.12 15.44
CA GLN A 62 2.63 13.36 15.42
C GLN A 62 1.95 13.54 14.05
N LEU A 63 0.63 13.69 14.07
CA LEU A 63 -0.21 13.93 12.91
C LEU A 63 -1.41 14.79 13.35
N PRO A 64 -1.64 15.96 12.76
CA PRO A 64 -2.83 16.75 13.05
C PRO A 64 -4.12 15.99 12.71
N GLU A 65 -5.21 16.27 13.43
CA GLU A 65 -6.47 15.53 13.31
C GLU A 65 -7.13 15.65 11.93
N ASP A 66 -6.84 16.71 11.19
CA ASP A 66 -7.34 16.99 9.85
C ASP A 66 -6.34 16.66 8.73
N TRP A 67 -5.25 15.96 9.07
CA TRP A 67 -4.20 15.53 8.14
C TRP A 67 -4.21 14.01 7.94
N ILE A 68 -3.57 13.58 6.86
CA ILE A 68 -3.24 12.16 6.62
C ILE A 68 -1.72 11.95 6.54
N ALA A 69 -1.25 10.72 6.70
CA ALA A 69 0.11 10.35 6.33
C ALA A 69 0.11 9.16 5.38
N ALA A 70 0.94 9.20 4.34
CA ALA A 70 1.03 8.15 3.34
C ALA A 70 2.44 8.12 2.72
N ALA A 71 2.82 6.98 2.14
CA ALA A 71 4.00 6.93 1.29
C ALA A 71 3.73 7.69 -0.02
N PRO A 72 4.75 8.30 -0.66
CA PRO A 72 4.54 9.00 -1.91
C PRO A 72 4.18 8.03 -3.05
N ALA A 73 3.52 8.52 -4.09
CA ALA A 73 3.41 7.77 -5.34
C ALA A 73 4.79 7.67 -6.01
N CYS A 74 5.10 6.53 -6.61
CA CYS A 74 6.30 6.42 -7.45
C CYS A 74 6.03 7.03 -8.82
N THR A 75 6.59 8.21 -9.07
CA THR A 75 6.40 8.96 -10.32
C THR A 75 7.56 8.73 -11.29
N CYS A 76 8.32 7.64 -11.18
CA CYS A 76 9.44 7.36 -12.08
C CYS A 76 9.02 6.87 -13.48
N ASN A 77 7.83 6.29 -13.61
CA ASN A 77 7.31 5.63 -14.83
C ASN A 77 8.38 4.75 -15.55
N PRO A 78 8.99 3.77 -14.87
CA PRO A 78 10.12 3.00 -15.43
C PRO A 78 9.75 2.21 -16.70
N PHE A 79 8.46 1.87 -16.86
CA PHE A 79 7.93 1.14 -18.02
C PHE A 79 7.51 2.06 -19.18
N LYS A 80 7.62 3.38 -19.01
CA LYS A 80 7.23 4.38 -20.02
C LYS A 80 5.80 4.19 -20.52
N PHE A 81 4.86 3.91 -19.61
CA PHE A 81 3.46 3.81 -19.96
C PHE A 81 2.99 5.14 -20.55
N ALA A 82 2.52 5.10 -21.80
CA ALA A 82 2.17 6.31 -22.57
C ALA A 82 1.00 7.09 -21.98
N HIS A 83 0.12 6.43 -21.21
CA HIS A 83 -1.02 7.04 -20.57
C HIS A 83 -0.68 7.71 -19.24
N TYR A 84 0.52 7.47 -18.67
CA TYR A 84 0.95 8.15 -17.45
C TYR A 84 1.33 9.61 -17.75
N PRO A 85 1.17 10.52 -16.78
CA PRO A 85 1.54 11.93 -16.95
C PRO A 85 3.00 12.12 -17.37
N LYS A 86 3.27 13.12 -18.22
CA LYS A 86 4.62 13.41 -18.74
C LYS A 86 5.61 13.91 -17.69
N ASP A 87 5.09 14.47 -16.59
CA ASP A 87 5.86 14.91 -15.43
C ASP A 87 6.24 13.75 -14.50
N TRP A 88 5.82 12.52 -14.79
CA TRP A 88 6.27 11.32 -14.09
C TRP A 88 7.63 10.88 -14.63
N ILE A 89 8.68 11.48 -14.06
CA ILE A 89 10.09 11.18 -14.32
C ILE A 89 10.85 11.02 -12.99
N PRO A 90 11.99 10.29 -12.97
CA PRO A 90 12.76 10.04 -11.75
C PRO A 90 13.16 11.30 -10.96
N ALA A 91 13.43 12.41 -11.64
CA ALA A 91 13.78 13.69 -11.02
C ALA A 91 12.64 14.28 -10.16
N ASN A 92 11.39 13.95 -10.50
CA ASN A 92 10.18 14.43 -9.81
C ASN A 92 9.67 13.44 -8.76
N CYS A 93 10.31 12.29 -8.59
CA CYS A 93 9.85 11.24 -7.67
C CYS A 93 10.31 11.52 -6.25
N SER A 94 9.38 11.65 -5.30
CA SER A 94 9.67 11.90 -3.89
C SER A 94 10.55 10.82 -3.26
N PHE A 95 10.48 9.57 -3.73
CA PHE A 95 11.40 8.52 -3.30
C PHE A 95 12.86 8.80 -3.66
N SER A 96 13.14 9.48 -4.79
CA SER A 96 14.51 9.86 -5.18
C SER A 96 15.16 10.84 -4.21
N HIS A 97 14.37 11.50 -3.37
CA HIS A 97 14.82 12.54 -2.44
C HIS A 97 14.90 12.06 -0.99
N GLN A 98 14.50 10.82 -0.69
CA GLN A 98 14.65 10.26 0.66
C GLN A 98 16.11 9.90 0.95
N SER A 99 16.53 10.06 2.21
CA SER A 99 17.88 9.74 2.67
C SER A 99 18.05 8.27 3.05
N THR A 100 19.29 7.80 3.10
CA THR A 100 19.67 6.51 3.68
C THR A 100 20.60 6.75 4.89
N PRO A 101 20.23 6.36 6.13
CA PRO A 101 18.98 5.69 6.52
C PRO A 101 17.74 6.61 6.44
N THR A 102 16.58 6.00 6.25
CA THR A 102 15.27 6.69 6.23
C THR A 102 14.52 6.46 7.54
N THR A 103 14.09 7.53 8.19
CA THR A 103 13.32 7.52 9.45
C THR A 103 12.07 8.37 9.31
N LEU A 104 11.11 8.28 10.23
CA LEU A 104 9.90 9.13 10.19
C LEU A 104 10.20 10.64 10.22
N ASP A 105 11.36 11.04 10.75
CA ASP A 105 11.70 12.44 11.00
C ASP A 105 12.60 13.07 9.93
N ASN A 106 13.20 12.26 9.04
CA ASN A 106 14.12 12.75 8.01
C ASN A 106 13.58 12.65 6.58
N VAL A 107 12.31 12.24 6.40
CA VAL A 107 11.66 12.23 5.08
C VAL A 107 11.32 13.66 4.67
N PRO A 108 11.80 14.14 3.50
CA PRO A 108 11.45 15.47 3.01
C PRO A 108 9.94 15.64 2.85
N GLN A 109 9.41 16.74 3.36
CA GLN A 109 8.02 17.14 3.21
C GLN A 109 7.91 18.18 2.08
N PRO A 110 6.93 18.08 1.17
CA PRO A 110 6.76 19.07 0.12
C PRO A 110 6.28 20.40 0.73
N ALA A 111 6.83 21.51 0.25
CA ALA A 111 6.25 22.82 0.53
C ALA A 111 4.81 22.91 -0.02
N PRO A 112 3.89 23.67 0.58
CA PRO A 112 2.50 23.79 0.11
C PRO A 112 2.37 24.24 -1.37
N GLU A 113 3.31 25.06 -1.83
CA GLU A 113 3.43 25.60 -3.18
C GLU A 113 4.17 24.69 -4.16
N ALA A 114 4.67 23.54 -3.70
CA ALA A 114 5.38 22.61 -4.56
C ALA A 114 4.47 22.11 -5.71
N PRO A 115 5.06 21.71 -6.86
CA PRO A 115 4.30 21.19 -7.98
C PRO A 115 3.43 20.01 -7.57
N ARG A 116 2.29 19.81 -8.26
CA ARG A 116 1.34 18.72 -8.03
C ARG A 116 2.02 17.36 -7.79
N VAL A 117 3.03 17.02 -8.60
CA VAL A 117 3.75 15.74 -8.54
C VAL A 117 4.38 15.47 -7.15
N ALA A 118 4.79 16.51 -6.43
CA ALA A 118 5.37 16.40 -5.09
C ALA A 118 4.33 16.08 -4.00
N HIS A 119 3.04 16.25 -4.30
CA HIS A 119 1.92 15.97 -3.41
C HIS A 119 1.22 14.63 -3.73
N LEU A 120 1.71 13.89 -4.73
CA LEU A 120 1.13 12.59 -5.07
C LEU A 120 1.53 11.54 -4.04
N LEU A 121 0.54 10.80 -3.57
CA LEU A 121 0.67 9.72 -2.60
C LEU A 121 0.23 8.40 -3.19
N ASN A 122 0.71 7.30 -2.60
CA ASN A 122 0.12 5.99 -2.80
C ASN A 122 -0.79 5.67 -1.61
N SER A 123 -2.03 5.29 -1.91
CA SER A 123 -3.09 5.03 -0.94
C SER A 123 -3.08 3.60 -0.38
N GLY A 124 -2.04 2.80 -0.67
CA GLY A 124 -1.88 1.45 -0.14
C GLY A 124 -1.60 1.41 1.36
N VAL A 125 -1.09 2.52 1.92
CA VAL A 125 -1.03 2.77 3.36
C VAL A 125 -1.42 4.21 3.65
N VAL A 126 -2.43 4.40 4.49
CA VAL A 126 -2.89 5.73 4.92
C VAL A 126 -3.10 5.76 6.42
N VAL A 127 -2.37 6.62 7.11
CA VAL A 127 -2.57 6.93 8.54
C VAL A 127 -3.51 8.13 8.64
N LEU A 128 -4.55 8.02 9.47
CA LEU A 128 -5.57 9.06 9.60
C LEU A 128 -6.22 9.04 10.98
N HIS A 129 -6.88 10.15 11.32
CA HIS A 129 -7.82 10.25 12.43
C HIS A 129 -9.24 10.15 11.87
N PRO A 130 -10.03 9.11 12.20
CA PRO A 130 -11.40 8.99 11.68
C PRO A 130 -12.27 10.12 12.22
N ARG A 131 -12.90 10.87 11.33
CA ARG A 131 -13.72 12.04 11.65
C ARG A 131 -14.88 12.15 10.66
N PRO A 132 -16.14 12.31 11.12
CA PRO A 132 -17.27 12.56 10.23
C PRO A 132 -17.07 13.76 9.30
N ALA A 133 -16.34 14.80 9.76
CA ALA A 133 -16.03 15.97 8.95
C ALA A 133 -15.11 15.65 7.75
N LEU A 134 -14.09 14.80 7.94
CA LEU A 134 -13.20 14.37 6.86
C LEU A 134 -13.91 13.45 5.87
N MET A 135 -14.77 12.56 6.37
CA MET A 135 -15.62 11.73 5.50
C MET A 135 -16.53 12.60 4.63
N ALA A 136 -17.22 13.58 5.23
CA ALA A 136 -18.08 14.51 4.49
C ALA A 136 -17.29 15.35 3.46
N GLU A 137 -16.05 15.73 3.78
CA GLU A 137 -15.15 16.40 2.82
C GLU A 137 -14.84 15.51 1.60
N LEU A 138 -14.49 14.24 1.84
CA LEU A 138 -14.23 13.26 0.78
C LEU A 138 -15.46 12.97 -0.08
N GLU A 139 -16.63 12.78 0.54
CA GLU A 139 -17.90 12.61 -0.19
C GLU A 139 -18.22 13.82 -1.06
N ASN A 140 -18.00 15.03 -0.52
CA ASN A 140 -18.20 16.25 -1.27
C ASN A 140 -17.21 16.35 -2.44
N HIS A 141 -15.94 15.98 -2.24
CA HIS A 141 -14.94 15.93 -3.31
C HIS A 141 -15.35 14.95 -4.41
N LEU A 142 -15.70 13.71 -4.05
CA LEU A 142 -16.16 12.68 -4.99
C LEU A 142 -17.37 13.12 -5.82
N ARG A 143 -18.29 13.87 -5.20
CA ARG A 143 -19.51 14.37 -5.85
C ARG A 143 -19.26 15.57 -6.76
N THR A 144 -18.33 16.46 -6.41
CA THR A 144 -18.25 17.81 -7.03
C THR A 144 -16.97 18.08 -7.80
N SER A 145 -15.88 17.37 -7.51
CA SER A 145 -14.58 17.68 -8.11
C SER A 145 -14.54 17.28 -9.59
N PRO A 146 -14.14 18.17 -10.51
CA PRO A 146 -14.01 17.83 -11.93
C PRO A 146 -12.87 16.84 -12.21
N THR A 147 -11.95 16.61 -11.25
CA THR A 147 -10.82 15.69 -11.43
C THR A 147 -11.24 14.22 -11.34
N VAL A 148 -12.25 13.90 -10.53
CA VAL A 148 -12.73 12.54 -10.27
C VAL A 148 -13.12 11.78 -11.54
N ALA A 149 -13.77 12.45 -12.50
CA ALA A 149 -14.20 11.84 -13.76
C ALA A 149 -13.03 11.35 -14.64
N ASN A 150 -11.85 11.96 -14.48
CA ASN A 150 -10.66 11.65 -15.28
C ASN A 150 -9.57 10.96 -14.45
N ALA A 151 -9.90 10.56 -13.20
CA ALA A 151 -8.92 9.99 -12.30
C ALA A 151 -8.39 8.67 -12.86
N GLN A 152 -7.07 8.60 -13.05
CA GLN A 152 -6.40 7.38 -13.53
C GLN A 152 -6.06 6.45 -12.37
N PHE A 153 -5.88 7.02 -11.18
CA PHE A 153 -5.57 6.32 -9.95
C PHE A 153 -6.56 6.76 -8.87
N PRO A 154 -7.74 6.12 -8.81
CA PRO A 154 -8.94 6.75 -8.30
C PRO A 154 -8.79 7.29 -6.86
N ASP A 155 -8.64 6.41 -5.89
CA ASP A 155 -8.59 6.70 -4.47
C ASP A 155 -7.36 7.51 -4.07
N GLN A 156 -6.19 7.22 -4.66
CA GLN A 156 -4.97 7.97 -4.33
C GLN A 156 -5.02 9.41 -4.84
N GLU A 157 -5.61 9.67 -6.02
CA GLU A 157 -5.75 11.02 -6.56
C GLU A 157 -6.76 11.85 -5.76
N VAL A 158 -7.89 11.25 -5.36
CA VAL A 158 -8.85 11.92 -4.48
C VAL A 158 -8.25 12.28 -3.12
N LEU A 159 -7.46 11.37 -2.53
CA LEU A 159 -6.74 11.67 -1.29
C LEU A 159 -5.68 12.77 -1.49
N ALA A 160 -4.89 12.69 -2.56
CA ALA A 160 -3.88 13.70 -2.88
C ALA A 160 -4.49 15.09 -3.11
N ASP A 161 -5.64 15.17 -3.79
CA ASP A 161 -6.34 16.42 -4.06
C ASP A 161 -6.99 16.98 -2.78
N THR A 162 -7.71 16.15 -2.01
CA THR A 162 -8.44 16.58 -0.80
C THR A 162 -7.49 17.04 0.31
N PHE A 163 -6.38 16.33 0.49
CA PHE A 163 -5.40 16.60 1.55
C PHE A 163 -4.16 17.31 1.03
N ARG A 164 -4.24 17.99 -0.13
CA ARG A 164 -3.12 18.75 -0.67
C ARG A 164 -2.67 19.81 0.33
N GLY A 165 -1.43 19.69 0.81
CA GLY A 165 -0.85 20.58 1.84
C GLY A 165 -1.27 20.25 3.29
N ARG A 166 -2.10 19.23 3.50
CA ARG A 166 -2.50 18.67 4.80
C ARG A 166 -2.14 17.18 4.89
N TRP A 167 -0.90 16.85 4.57
CA TRP A 167 -0.42 15.48 4.63
C TRP A 167 1.04 15.39 5.03
N ARG A 168 1.43 14.25 5.60
CA ARG A 168 2.81 13.92 5.96
C ARG A 168 3.31 12.76 5.10
N VAL A 169 4.46 12.96 4.46
CA VAL A 169 5.14 11.93 3.66
C VAL A 169 5.73 10.89 4.61
N LEU A 170 5.42 9.62 4.35
CA LEU A 170 6.00 8.49 5.05
C LEU A 170 7.28 7.95 4.38
N PRO A 171 8.16 7.30 5.15
CA PRO A 171 9.32 6.58 4.63
C PRO A 171 8.94 5.51 3.60
N TRP A 172 9.82 5.26 2.63
CA TRP A 172 9.59 4.26 1.59
C TRP A 172 9.27 2.86 2.12
N TRP A 173 9.80 2.50 3.29
CA TRP A 173 9.61 1.18 3.89
C TRP A 173 8.20 0.96 4.47
N THR A 174 7.39 2.01 4.67
CA THR A 174 6.03 1.87 5.21
C THR A 174 5.06 1.30 4.19
N ASN A 175 5.36 1.47 2.90
CA ASN A 175 4.57 1.01 1.78
C ASN A 175 5.51 0.77 0.59
N ALA A 176 6.37 -0.22 0.74
CA ALA A 176 7.44 -0.51 -0.19
C ALA A 176 6.83 -1.15 -1.45
N LEU A 177 6.59 -0.35 -2.50
CA LEU A 177 6.09 -0.90 -3.75
C LEU A 177 7.12 -1.89 -4.31
N LYS A 178 6.68 -3.07 -4.77
CA LYS A 178 7.60 -4.10 -5.28
C LYS A 178 8.57 -3.60 -6.36
N THR A 179 8.18 -2.58 -7.12
CA THR A 179 8.99 -1.95 -8.17
C THR A 179 10.17 -1.15 -7.61
N LEU A 180 10.08 -0.63 -6.38
CA LEU A 180 11.13 0.20 -5.77
C LEU A 180 12.43 -0.58 -5.59
N ARG A 181 12.37 -1.91 -5.45
CA ARG A 181 13.55 -2.78 -5.31
C ARG A 181 14.53 -2.64 -6.48
N ALA A 182 14.01 -2.45 -7.70
CA ALA A 182 14.83 -2.21 -8.89
C ALA A 182 14.95 -0.71 -9.25
N VAL A 183 13.89 0.09 -9.01
CA VAL A 183 13.83 1.50 -9.44
C VAL A 183 14.58 2.43 -8.49
N HIS A 184 14.56 2.15 -7.19
CA HIS A 184 15.12 2.99 -6.12
C HIS A 184 16.18 2.25 -5.31
N LYS A 185 17.11 1.55 -6.00
CA LYS A 185 18.26 0.85 -5.39
C LYS A 185 19.03 1.67 -4.33
N PRO A 186 19.23 3.01 -4.47
CA PRO A 186 19.98 3.79 -3.48
C PRO A 186 19.37 3.86 -2.06
N ILE A 187 18.04 3.69 -1.95
CA ILE A 187 17.33 3.72 -0.65
C ILE A 187 16.84 2.34 -0.22
N TRP A 188 16.66 1.42 -1.17
CA TRP A 188 16.11 0.11 -0.91
C TRP A 188 17.07 -0.76 -0.10
N GLN A 189 16.56 -1.35 0.98
CA GLN A 189 17.24 -2.37 1.78
C GLN A 189 16.21 -3.42 2.21
N ASP A 190 16.35 -4.68 1.77
CA ASP A 190 15.39 -5.76 2.04
C ASP A 190 15.02 -5.84 3.55
N ARG A 191 16.03 -5.71 4.43
CA ARG A 191 15.87 -5.73 5.89
C ARG A 191 15.14 -4.53 6.52
N GLU A 192 15.00 -3.43 5.78
CA GLU A 192 14.30 -2.23 6.24
C GLU A 192 12.84 -2.21 5.76
N VAL A 193 12.47 -3.06 4.79
CA VAL A 193 11.08 -3.19 4.34
C VAL A 193 10.20 -3.61 5.52
N ARG A 194 9.08 -2.91 5.70
CA ARG A 194 8.12 -3.25 6.75
C ARG A 194 6.81 -3.74 6.21
N LEU A 195 6.31 -3.08 5.17
CA LEU A 195 5.19 -3.55 4.38
C LEU A 195 5.59 -3.54 2.90
N LEU A 196 5.45 -4.68 2.23
CA LEU A 196 5.71 -4.84 0.80
C LEU A 196 4.38 -4.82 0.05
N HIS A 197 4.25 -3.94 -0.95
CA HIS A 197 3.02 -3.72 -1.71
C HIS A 197 3.14 -4.24 -3.15
N TYR A 198 2.27 -5.19 -3.51
CA TYR A 198 2.28 -5.88 -4.78
C TYR A 198 1.41 -5.18 -5.85
N ILE A 199 1.81 -3.95 -6.20
CA ILE A 199 1.21 -3.22 -7.33
C ILE A 199 1.42 -3.93 -8.67
N LEU A 200 0.62 -3.59 -9.68
CA LEU A 200 0.61 -4.23 -11.01
C LEU A 200 0.22 -5.72 -10.91
N GLU A 201 1.03 -6.61 -11.49
CA GLU A 201 0.82 -8.05 -11.44
C GLU A 201 0.85 -8.59 -10.00
N LYS A 202 -0.13 -9.43 -9.67
CA LYS A 202 -0.30 -9.98 -8.33
C LYS A 202 0.47 -11.28 -8.16
N PRO A 203 1.06 -11.53 -6.98
CA PRO A 203 1.90 -12.70 -6.74
C PRO A 203 1.14 -14.03 -6.80
N TRP A 204 -0.16 -14.02 -6.49
CA TRP A 204 -1.01 -15.21 -6.55
C TRP A 204 -1.39 -15.63 -7.98
N SER A 205 -1.06 -14.83 -9.00
CA SER A 205 -1.41 -15.16 -10.39
C SER A 205 -0.47 -16.18 -11.04
N LYS A 206 0.69 -16.44 -10.44
CA LYS A 206 1.70 -17.38 -10.98
C LYS A 206 2.61 -17.88 -9.86
N LEU A 207 3.01 -19.16 -9.91
CA LEU A 207 4.06 -19.66 -9.05
C LEU A 207 5.43 -19.10 -9.44
N PRO A 208 6.26 -18.70 -8.45
CA PRO A 208 7.62 -18.26 -8.69
C PRO A 208 8.51 -19.47 -9.02
N ALA A 209 9.52 -19.24 -9.85
CA ALA A 209 10.60 -20.19 -10.11
C ALA A 209 11.56 -20.30 -8.90
N THR A 210 11.68 -19.22 -8.12
CA THR A 210 12.44 -19.17 -6.88
C THR A 210 11.87 -20.20 -5.89
N PRO A 211 12.68 -21.17 -5.42
CA PRO A 211 12.23 -22.16 -4.47
C PRO A 211 11.76 -21.52 -3.17
N ILE A 212 10.59 -21.93 -2.69
CA ILE A 212 10.05 -21.53 -1.40
C ILE A 212 10.47 -22.61 -0.39
N PRO A 213 11.15 -22.25 0.73
CA PRO A 213 11.48 -23.20 1.77
C PRO A 213 10.24 -23.92 2.29
N ALA A 214 10.44 -25.12 2.82
CA ALA A 214 9.35 -25.87 3.42
C ALA A 214 8.71 -25.06 4.55
N PHE A 215 7.38 -25.07 4.59
CA PHE A 215 6.64 -24.42 5.64
C PHE A 215 7.09 -24.91 7.02
N THR A 216 7.38 -23.97 7.91
CA THR A 216 7.69 -24.25 9.31
C THR A 216 6.92 -23.23 10.17
N PRO A 217 6.03 -23.68 11.09
CA PRO A 217 5.20 -22.79 11.88
C PRO A 217 5.99 -21.67 12.56
N ALA A 218 5.48 -20.44 12.49
CA ALA A 218 6.10 -19.32 13.16
C ALA A 218 6.12 -19.54 14.69
N ALA A 219 7.29 -19.36 15.30
CA ALA A 219 7.39 -19.32 16.76
C ALA A 219 6.78 -18.02 17.30
N LEU A 220 6.31 -18.03 18.55
CA LEU A 220 5.96 -16.79 19.24
C LEU A 220 7.23 -16.02 19.63
N THR A 221 7.21 -14.71 19.44
CA THR A 221 8.22 -13.80 20.00
C THR A 221 8.19 -13.82 21.53
N PRO A 222 9.26 -13.37 22.23
CA PRO A 222 9.24 -13.23 23.69
C PRO A 222 8.09 -12.35 24.23
N SER A 223 7.57 -11.45 23.39
CA SER A 223 6.39 -10.62 23.66
C SER A 223 5.04 -11.31 23.43
N GLY A 224 5.03 -12.60 23.05
CA GLY A 224 3.82 -13.34 22.72
C GLY A 224 3.17 -12.97 21.38
N LYS A 225 3.79 -12.08 20.58
CA LYS A 225 3.36 -11.77 19.22
C LYS A 225 3.84 -12.86 18.25
N PRO A 226 3.09 -13.22 17.20
CA PRO A 226 3.59 -14.09 16.14
C PRO A 226 4.89 -13.54 15.55
N ALA A 227 5.93 -14.38 15.43
CA ALA A 227 7.10 -14.00 14.65
C ALA A 227 6.75 -14.01 13.15
N LEU A 228 7.60 -13.39 12.33
CA LEU A 228 7.54 -13.62 10.89
C LEU A 228 7.71 -15.12 10.61
N PRO A 229 7.02 -15.67 9.59
CA PRO A 229 7.26 -17.03 9.15
C PRO A 229 8.75 -17.25 8.89
N SER A 230 9.31 -18.33 9.42
CA SER A 230 10.75 -18.63 9.29
C SER A 230 11.18 -18.68 7.82
N ALA A 231 10.40 -19.37 6.99
CA ALA A 231 10.61 -19.43 5.54
C ALA A 231 10.65 -18.03 4.90
N LEU A 232 9.78 -17.11 5.34
CA LEU A 232 9.78 -15.72 4.87
C LEU A 232 11.04 -14.97 5.30
N GLY A 233 11.44 -15.10 6.55
CA GLY A 233 12.68 -14.50 7.05
C GLY A 233 13.92 -15.00 6.30
N GLU A 234 14.00 -16.30 6.04
CA GLU A 234 15.11 -16.93 5.32
C GLU A 234 15.23 -16.43 3.88
N ILE A 235 14.13 -16.47 3.10
CA ILE A 235 14.18 -16.05 1.69
C ILE A 235 14.39 -14.55 1.51
N VAL A 236 13.94 -13.72 2.46
CA VAL A 236 14.22 -12.28 2.44
C VAL A 236 15.71 -12.06 2.71
N ALA A 237 16.28 -12.75 3.71
CA ALA A 237 17.69 -12.61 4.07
C ALA A 237 18.65 -13.13 3.00
N SER A 238 18.27 -14.16 2.23
CA SER A 238 19.09 -14.76 1.17
C SER A 238 18.80 -14.21 -0.23
N ALA A 239 17.90 -13.23 -0.36
CA ALA A 239 17.47 -12.73 -1.66
C ALA A 239 18.63 -12.05 -2.42
N ALA A 240 18.85 -12.48 -3.67
CA ALA A 240 19.75 -11.77 -4.56
C ALA A 240 19.19 -10.38 -4.92
N PRO A 241 20.03 -9.35 -5.14
CA PRO A 241 19.57 -8.04 -5.58
C PRO A 241 18.71 -8.11 -6.85
N GLN A 242 17.68 -7.27 -6.95
CA GLN A 242 16.86 -7.20 -8.15
C GLN A 242 17.55 -6.38 -9.23
N GLU A 243 17.94 -7.03 -10.32
CA GLU A 243 18.51 -6.34 -11.49
C GLU A 243 17.46 -6.00 -12.55
N SER A 244 16.42 -6.83 -12.68
CA SER A 244 15.36 -6.63 -13.66
C SER A 244 14.28 -5.66 -13.19
N LEU A 245 13.81 -4.80 -14.10
CA LEU A 245 12.65 -3.95 -13.87
C LEU A 245 11.32 -4.71 -14.01
N THR A 246 11.31 -5.91 -14.58
CA THR A 246 10.08 -6.65 -14.92
C THR A 246 10.02 -8.03 -14.29
N ASP A 247 11.15 -8.57 -13.84
CA ASP A 247 11.20 -9.85 -13.16
C ASP A 247 11.10 -9.64 -11.65
N TYR A 248 9.97 -10.10 -11.10
CA TYR A 248 9.61 -9.98 -9.70
C TYR A 248 9.60 -11.33 -8.98
N ASP A 249 10.17 -12.36 -9.59
CA ASP A 249 10.09 -13.74 -9.11
C ASP A 249 10.53 -13.89 -7.65
N THR A 250 11.64 -13.25 -7.27
CA THR A 250 12.16 -13.25 -5.89
C THR A 250 11.19 -12.62 -4.90
N VAL A 251 10.64 -11.44 -5.19
CA VAL A 251 9.70 -10.77 -4.26
C VAL A 251 8.34 -11.44 -4.27
N HIS A 252 7.93 -12.09 -5.36
CA HIS A 252 6.73 -12.92 -5.41
C HIS A 252 6.89 -14.18 -4.56
N ALA A 253 8.08 -14.79 -4.51
CA ALA A 253 8.35 -15.90 -3.59
C ALA A 253 8.19 -15.52 -2.11
N TRP A 254 8.41 -14.25 -1.75
CA TRP A 254 8.13 -13.76 -0.40
C TRP A 254 6.65 -13.81 -0.06
N TRP A 255 5.78 -13.40 -1.00
CA TRP A 255 4.34 -13.56 -0.81
C TRP A 255 3.96 -15.03 -0.65
N TRP A 256 4.53 -15.91 -1.46
CA TRP A 256 4.21 -17.34 -1.41
C TRP A 256 4.64 -18.02 -0.10
N ALA A 257 5.77 -17.62 0.48
CA ALA A 257 6.16 -18.10 1.81
C ALA A 257 5.20 -17.62 2.90
N ALA A 258 4.74 -16.36 2.82
CA ALA A 258 3.73 -15.83 3.74
C ALA A 258 2.38 -16.55 3.55
N TYR A 259 1.97 -16.76 2.30
CA TYR A 259 0.73 -17.46 1.96
C TYR A 259 0.73 -18.90 2.46
N GLY A 260 1.86 -19.61 2.40
CA GLY A 260 1.98 -20.96 2.94
C GLY A 260 1.66 -21.05 4.44
N ASP A 261 2.06 -20.04 5.22
CA ASP A 261 1.75 -19.94 6.66
C ASP A 261 0.27 -19.65 6.89
N VAL A 262 -0.29 -18.65 6.19
CA VAL A 262 -1.73 -18.32 6.26
C VAL A 262 -2.60 -19.50 5.84
N LEU A 263 -2.22 -20.20 4.77
CA LEU A 263 -2.96 -21.37 4.28
C LEU A 263 -2.92 -22.53 5.28
N HIS A 264 -1.79 -22.70 6.00
CA HIS A 264 -1.68 -23.69 7.05
C HIS A 264 -2.60 -23.35 8.23
N GLU A 265 -2.59 -22.10 8.69
CA GLU A 265 -3.47 -21.60 9.76
C GLU A 265 -4.95 -21.77 9.38
N LEU A 266 -5.35 -21.33 8.18
CA LEU A 266 -6.73 -21.48 7.69
C LEU A 266 -7.16 -22.95 7.62
N LYS A 267 -6.29 -23.86 7.18
CA LYS A 267 -6.60 -25.30 7.16
C LYS A 267 -6.75 -25.92 8.54
N SER A 268 -6.04 -25.38 9.54
CA SER A 268 -6.11 -25.82 10.93
C SER A 268 -7.36 -25.28 11.62
N ASP A 269 -7.59 -23.98 11.54
CA ASP A 269 -8.49 -23.26 12.43
C ASP A 269 -9.85 -23.00 11.78
N GLU A 270 -9.89 -22.87 10.45
CA GLU A 270 -11.09 -22.54 9.67
C GLU A 270 -11.20 -23.44 8.41
N PRO A 271 -11.34 -24.77 8.57
CA PRO A 271 -11.18 -25.75 7.49
C PRO A 271 -12.20 -25.61 6.34
N GLU A 272 -13.28 -24.85 6.53
CA GLU A 272 -14.27 -24.56 5.48
C GLU A 272 -13.93 -23.31 4.66
N LEU A 273 -13.05 -22.43 5.15
CA LEU A 273 -12.76 -21.12 4.53
C LEU A 273 -11.52 -21.12 3.64
N TRP A 274 -10.56 -22.02 3.87
CA TRP A 274 -9.32 -22.02 3.09
C TRP A 274 -9.57 -22.23 1.59
N HIS A 275 -10.58 -23.04 1.21
CA HIS A 275 -10.96 -23.27 -0.18
C HIS A 275 -11.45 -21.99 -0.89
N GLU A 276 -12.14 -21.11 -0.15
CA GLU A 276 -12.68 -19.86 -0.69
C GLU A 276 -11.57 -18.84 -1.00
N VAL A 277 -10.46 -18.92 -0.25
CA VAL A 277 -9.26 -18.12 -0.50
C VAL A 277 -8.41 -18.76 -1.62
N ASP A 278 -8.13 -20.05 -1.49
CA ASP A 278 -7.16 -20.78 -2.33
C ASP A 278 -7.59 -20.96 -3.78
N LYS A 279 -8.90 -20.89 -4.07
CA LYS A 279 -9.43 -20.92 -5.45
C LYS A 279 -8.97 -19.76 -6.33
N TRP A 280 -8.50 -18.67 -5.72
CA TRP A 280 -8.00 -17.48 -6.42
C TRP A 280 -6.48 -17.46 -6.60
N VAL A 281 -5.79 -18.49 -6.08
CA VAL A 281 -4.34 -18.61 -6.10
C VAL A 281 -3.95 -19.66 -7.14
N ALA A 282 -2.88 -19.39 -7.91
CA ALA A 282 -2.38 -20.30 -8.92
C ALA A 282 -1.87 -21.62 -8.32
N HIS A 283 -1.96 -22.73 -9.04
CA HIS A 283 -1.43 -24.03 -8.64
C HIS A 283 -0.67 -24.68 -9.80
#